data_AF-A0A1I2DXW4-F1
#
_entry.id   AF-A0A1I2DXW4-F1
#
_cell.length_a   1.000
_cell.length_b   1.000
_cell.length_c   1.000
_cell.angle_alpha   90.00
_cell.angle_beta   90.00
_cell.angle_gamma   90.00
#
_symmetry.space_group_name_H-M   'P 1'
#
loop_
_entity.id
_entity.type
_entity.pdbx_description
1 polymer ?
#
loop_
_entity_poly.entity_id
_entity_poly.type
_entity_poly.pdbx_seq_one_letter_code
_entity_poly.pdbx_strand_id
1 'polypeptide(L)'
;MLKPGRNDVCHCGSGRKYKKCCIELDREEERRLAAAQASGGLQSYADIERLLDQELVWEAPSYGELARELAAQMKEGYTPAQISLALFMWKEYTDANKPSFRKSGVYCAALEYLICEIQSIPSSKAELAEKYSVSVSTLSKKCTELTSFFMEQYAELQAEQPEAAAAGDDVNAEQLQQEELVKA
;
A
#
# COMPACT_ATOMS: atom_id res chain seq x y z
N MET A 1 29.38 0.70 -5.37
CA MET A 1 30.59 0.36 -6.16
C MET A 1 30.19 0.25 -7.63
N LEU A 2 30.92 0.87 -8.56
CA LEU A 2 30.61 0.74 -9.99
C LEU A 2 31.02 -0.65 -10.49
N LYS A 3 30.12 -1.34 -11.21
CA LYS A 3 30.42 -2.63 -11.85
C LYS A 3 31.58 -2.46 -12.83
N PRO A 4 32.58 -3.38 -12.85
CA PRO A 4 33.71 -3.28 -13.77
C PRO A 4 33.22 -3.28 -15.22
N GLY A 5 33.89 -2.51 -16.08
CA GLY A 5 33.61 -2.47 -17.50
C GLY A 5 33.89 -3.82 -18.16
N ARG A 6 33.20 -4.11 -19.27
CA ARG A 6 33.23 -5.41 -19.96
C ARG A 6 34.65 -5.94 -20.26
N ASN A 7 35.62 -5.06 -20.52
CA ASN A 7 37.00 -5.43 -20.84
C ASN A 7 37.98 -5.33 -19.66
N ASP A 8 37.53 -4.86 -18.49
CA ASP A 8 38.38 -4.63 -17.32
C ASP A 8 38.73 -5.95 -16.64
N VAL A 9 39.70 -5.91 -15.72
CA VAL A 9 40.06 -7.06 -14.89
C VAL A 9 38.86 -7.43 -14.02
N CYS A 10 38.54 -8.72 -13.98
CA CYS A 10 37.40 -9.24 -13.24
C CYS A 10 37.59 -9.04 -11.72
N HIS A 11 36.52 -8.65 -11.04
CA HIS A 11 36.51 -8.33 -9.61
C HIS A 11 36.77 -9.54 -8.70
N CYS A 12 36.61 -10.77 -9.20
CA CYS A 12 36.85 -12.00 -8.46
C CYS A 12 38.34 -12.34 -8.23
N GLY A 13 39.27 -11.46 -8.63
CA GLY A 13 40.71 -11.66 -8.42
C GLY A 13 41.39 -12.62 -9.40
N SER A 14 40.68 -13.12 -10.42
CA SER A 14 41.24 -14.13 -11.33
C SER A 14 42.24 -13.58 -12.37
N GLY A 15 42.47 -12.26 -12.43
CA GLY A 15 43.31 -11.61 -13.45
C GLY A 15 42.78 -11.66 -14.90
N ARG A 16 41.59 -12.24 -15.15
CA ARG A 16 40.98 -12.35 -16.49
C ARG A 16 40.08 -11.16 -16.78
N LYS A 17 39.80 -10.88 -18.06
CA LYS A 17 38.81 -9.86 -18.46
C LYS A 17 37.42 -10.23 -17.96
N TYR A 18 36.65 -9.27 -17.45
CA TYR A 18 35.32 -9.47 -16.87
C TYR A 18 34.38 -10.25 -17.81
N LYS A 19 34.36 -9.89 -19.11
CA LYS A 19 33.56 -10.60 -20.12
C LYS A 19 33.87 -12.09 -20.33
N LYS A 20 35.03 -12.57 -19.86
CA LYS A 20 35.46 -13.98 -19.98
C LYS A 20 35.46 -14.69 -18.61
N CYS A 21 34.95 -14.03 -17.56
CA CYS A 21 34.95 -14.56 -16.21
C CYS A 21 33.56 -14.42 -15.58
N CYS A 22 33.31 -13.40 -14.74
CA CYS A 22 32.06 -13.32 -13.96
C CYS A 22 30.87 -12.67 -14.67
N ILE A 23 31.00 -12.19 -15.92
CA ILE A 23 29.92 -11.41 -16.57
C ILE A 23 28.57 -12.13 -16.64
N GLU A 24 28.57 -13.44 -16.92
CA GLU A 24 27.33 -14.21 -17.02
C GLU A 24 26.80 -14.63 -15.64
N LEU A 25 27.70 -14.91 -14.69
CA LEU A 25 27.33 -15.21 -13.31
C LEU A 25 26.67 -14.00 -12.64
N ASP A 26 27.27 -12.81 -12.78
CA ASP A 26 26.73 -11.57 -12.24
C ASP A 26 25.39 -11.22 -12.92
N ARG A 27 25.25 -11.43 -14.23
CA ARG A 27 23.97 -11.27 -14.95
C ARG A 27 22.89 -12.23 -14.48
N GLU A 28 23.25 -13.47 -14.17
CA GLU A 28 22.33 -14.45 -13.63
C GLU A 28 21.90 -14.09 -12.20
N GLU A 29 22.84 -13.66 -11.36
CA GLU A 29 22.55 -13.16 -10.03
C GLU A 29 21.69 -11.90 -10.06
N GLU A 30 21.97 -10.95 -10.97
CA GLU A 30 21.12 -9.78 -11.21
C GLU A 30 19.72 -10.18 -11.64
N ARG A 31 19.57 -11.17 -12.55
CA ARG A 31 18.25 -11.71 -12.92
C ARG A 31 17.56 -12.37 -11.74
N ARG A 32 18.28 -13.12 -10.90
CA ARG A 32 17.74 -13.77 -9.71
C ARG A 32 17.27 -12.75 -8.67
N LEU A 33 18.07 -11.71 -8.42
CA LEU A 33 17.73 -10.61 -7.53
C LEU A 33 16.56 -9.80 -8.07
N ALA A 34 16.52 -9.52 -9.38
CA ALA A 34 15.39 -8.85 -10.01
C ALA A 34 14.11 -9.70 -9.94
N ALA A 35 14.19 -11.02 -10.12
CA ALA A 35 13.06 -11.93 -9.94
C ALA A 35 12.61 -12.03 -8.47
N ALA A 36 13.54 -12.02 -7.52
CA ALA A 36 13.26 -11.97 -6.09
C ALA A 36 12.63 -10.63 -5.66
N GLN A 37 13.07 -9.52 -6.27
CA GLN A 37 12.49 -8.19 -6.04
C GLN A 37 11.14 -8.03 -6.74
N ALA A 38 10.95 -8.65 -7.91
CA ALA A 38 9.64 -8.73 -8.58
C ALA A 38 8.61 -9.55 -7.78
N SER A 39 9.07 -10.44 -6.90
CA SER A 39 8.23 -11.17 -5.94
C SER A 39 8.07 -10.46 -4.58
N GLY A 40 8.79 -9.35 -4.35
CA GLY A 40 8.69 -8.54 -3.13
C GLY A 40 7.61 -7.45 -3.17
N GLY A 41 6.91 -7.30 -4.30
CA GLY A 41 5.73 -6.43 -4.41
C GLY A 41 4.45 -7.26 -4.52
N LEU A 42 3.34 -6.75 -3.99
CA LEU A 42 2.03 -7.28 -4.29
C LEU A 42 1.72 -7.05 -5.78
N GLN A 43 1.95 -8.06 -6.62
CA GLN A 43 1.76 -8.00 -8.06
C GLN A 43 0.57 -8.83 -8.54
N SER A 44 0.07 -9.73 -7.68
CA SER A 44 -1.03 -10.64 -8.03
C SER A 44 -2.01 -10.85 -6.88
N TYR A 45 -3.19 -11.37 -7.20
CA TYR A 45 -4.16 -11.80 -6.20
C TYR A 45 -3.64 -12.98 -5.35
N ALA A 46 -2.77 -13.84 -5.90
CA ALA A 46 -2.15 -14.91 -5.13
C ALA A 46 -1.22 -14.36 -4.02
N ASP A 47 -0.64 -13.16 -4.22
CA ASP A 47 0.12 -12.48 -3.17
C ASP A 47 -0.80 -11.94 -2.06
N ILE A 48 -2.02 -11.52 -2.41
CA ILE A 48 -3.06 -11.15 -1.43
C ILE A 48 -3.48 -12.35 -0.58
N GLU A 49 -3.72 -13.50 -1.21
CA GLU A 49 -4.04 -14.74 -0.50
C GLU A 49 -2.89 -15.14 0.45
N ARG A 50 -1.64 -15.04 -0.01
CA ARG A 50 -0.46 -15.29 0.83
C ARG A 50 -0.38 -14.31 2.01
N LEU A 51 -0.60 -13.02 1.78
CA LEU A 51 -0.62 -11.99 2.81
C LEU A 51 -1.65 -12.33 3.91
N LEU A 52 -2.87 -12.70 3.49
CA LEU A 52 -3.96 -13.07 4.40
C LEU A 52 -3.66 -14.32 5.25
N ASP A 53 -2.96 -15.29 4.68
CA ASP A 53 -2.71 -16.59 5.33
C ASP A 53 -1.39 -16.65 6.13
N GLN A 54 -0.38 -15.87 5.75
CA GLN A 54 0.98 -15.99 6.29
C GLN A 54 1.45 -14.78 7.07
N GLU A 55 0.99 -13.58 6.73
CA GLU A 55 1.54 -12.33 7.27
C GLU A 55 0.56 -11.63 8.22
N LEU A 56 -0.74 -11.62 7.91
CA LEU A 56 -1.76 -10.99 8.75
C LEU A 56 -2.27 -11.93 9.84
N VAL A 57 -1.85 -11.67 11.09
CA VAL A 57 -2.31 -12.41 12.27
C VAL A 57 -3.53 -11.73 12.90
N TRP A 58 -4.68 -12.39 12.85
CA TRP A 58 -5.94 -11.86 13.36
C TRP A 58 -6.21 -12.33 14.80
N GLU A 59 -6.58 -11.40 15.70
CA GLU A 59 -6.95 -11.74 17.09
C GLU A 59 -8.24 -12.59 17.17
N ALA A 60 -9.14 -12.43 16.20
CA ALA A 60 -10.39 -13.18 16.11
C ALA A 60 -10.58 -13.78 14.70
N PRO A 61 -11.12 -15.02 14.58
CA PRO A 61 -11.39 -15.63 13.27
C PRO A 61 -12.30 -14.78 12.38
N SER A 62 -13.29 -14.10 12.97
CA SER A 62 -14.22 -13.22 12.27
C SER A 62 -13.53 -12.05 11.57
N TYR A 63 -12.39 -11.57 12.07
CA TYR A 63 -11.65 -10.49 11.42
C TYR A 63 -10.96 -10.97 10.15
N GLY A 64 -10.36 -12.16 10.19
CA GLY A 64 -9.77 -12.79 9.01
C GLY A 64 -10.80 -13.23 7.98
N GLU A 65 -11.97 -13.70 8.41
CA GLU A 65 -13.09 -14.01 7.51
C GLU A 65 -13.56 -12.77 6.75
N LEU A 66 -13.73 -11.64 7.45
CA LEU A 66 -14.06 -10.36 6.81
C LEU A 66 -12.97 -9.92 5.82
N ALA A 67 -11.70 -10.02 6.21
CA ALA A 67 -10.56 -9.67 5.38
C ALA A 67 -10.55 -10.45 4.05
N ARG A 68 -10.82 -11.76 4.10
CA ARG A 68 -10.94 -12.61 2.90
C ARG A 68 -12.13 -12.21 2.04
N GLU A 69 -13.27 -11.92 2.65
CA GLU A 69 -14.47 -11.47 1.92
C GLU A 69 -14.22 -10.14 1.21
N LEU A 70 -13.61 -9.17 1.90
CA LEU A 70 -13.24 -7.88 1.32
C LEU A 70 -12.30 -8.05 0.12
N ALA A 71 -11.23 -8.85 0.28
CA ALA A 71 -10.31 -9.14 -0.81
C ALA A 71 -11.01 -9.76 -2.03
N ALA A 72 -11.90 -10.72 -1.81
CA ALA A 72 -12.65 -11.37 -2.88
C ALA A 72 -13.58 -10.38 -3.61
N GLN A 73 -14.24 -9.48 -2.88
CA GLN A 73 -15.16 -8.48 -3.43
C GLN A 73 -14.44 -7.35 -4.18
N MET A 74 -13.18 -7.07 -3.84
CA MET A 74 -12.33 -6.09 -4.52
C MET A 74 -11.48 -6.71 -5.64
N LYS A 75 -11.44 -8.04 -5.74
CA LYS A 75 -10.61 -8.74 -6.74
C LYS A 75 -10.86 -8.26 -8.18
N GLU A 76 -12.11 -7.99 -8.50
CA GLU A 76 -12.53 -7.49 -9.80
C GLU A 76 -12.64 -5.96 -9.73
N GLY A 77 -11.62 -5.27 -10.23
CA GLY A 77 -11.62 -3.80 -10.35
C GLY A 77 -10.56 -3.08 -9.53
N TYR A 78 -9.87 -3.77 -8.62
CA TYR A 78 -8.81 -3.17 -7.81
C TYR A 78 -7.46 -3.85 -8.05
N THR A 79 -6.40 -3.06 -7.92
CA THR A 79 -5.03 -3.56 -7.93
C THR A 79 -4.71 -4.26 -6.60
N PRO A 80 -3.75 -5.21 -6.58
CA PRO A 80 -3.30 -5.82 -5.33
C PRO A 80 -2.87 -4.80 -4.27
N ALA A 81 -2.21 -3.70 -4.67
CA ALA A 81 -1.83 -2.64 -3.75
C ALA A 81 -3.04 -1.99 -3.05
N GLN A 82 -4.11 -1.71 -3.79
CA GLN A 82 -5.35 -1.15 -3.23
C GLN A 82 -6.05 -2.12 -2.28
N ILE A 83 -6.10 -3.40 -2.63
CA ILE A 83 -6.66 -4.44 -1.76
C ILE A 83 -5.82 -4.55 -0.49
N SER A 84 -4.48 -4.60 -0.59
CA SER A 84 -3.62 -4.64 0.59
C SER A 84 -3.78 -3.43 1.50
N LEU A 85 -3.96 -2.23 0.94
CA LEU A 85 -4.22 -1.04 1.75
C LEU A 85 -5.51 -1.20 2.56
N ALA A 86 -6.58 -1.72 1.95
CA ALA A 86 -7.83 -2.00 2.63
C ALA A 86 -7.67 -3.03 3.76
N LEU A 87 -6.87 -4.07 3.51
CA LEU A 87 -6.56 -5.12 4.49
C LEU A 87 -5.75 -4.59 5.68
N PHE A 88 -4.76 -3.73 5.42
CA PHE A 88 -3.97 -3.09 6.47
C PHE A 88 -4.82 -2.13 7.31
N MET A 89 -5.68 -1.32 6.67
CA MET A 89 -6.64 -0.48 7.38
C MET A 89 -7.53 -1.34 8.29
N TRP A 90 -8.06 -2.45 7.78
CA TRP A 90 -8.88 -3.35 8.61
C TRP A 90 -8.09 -3.93 9.78
N LYS A 91 -6.86 -4.41 9.52
CA LYS A 91 -5.97 -4.97 10.54
C LYS A 91 -5.74 -3.98 11.68
N GLU A 92 -5.30 -2.78 11.35
CA GLU A 92 -5.00 -1.73 12.30
C GLU A 92 -6.22 -1.35 13.14
N TYR A 93 -7.37 -1.16 12.49
CA TYR A 93 -8.60 -0.86 13.19
C TYR A 93 -9.04 -1.99 14.14
N THR A 94 -8.90 -3.26 13.74
CA THR A 94 -9.27 -4.39 14.61
C THR A 94 -8.36 -4.55 15.81
N ASP A 95 -7.06 -4.31 15.66
CA ASP A 95 -6.09 -4.39 16.76
C ASP A 95 -6.36 -3.31 17.81
N ALA A 96 -6.67 -2.10 17.35
CA ALA A 96 -6.91 -0.96 18.23
C ALA A 96 -8.29 -1.02 18.90
N ASN A 97 -9.37 -1.31 18.15
CA ASN A 97 -10.73 -1.13 18.62
C ASN A 97 -11.48 -2.41 19.00
N LYS A 98 -10.97 -3.58 18.59
CA LYS A 98 -11.59 -4.90 18.83
C LYS A 98 -13.11 -4.90 18.55
N PRO A 99 -13.53 -4.45 17.36
CA PRO A 99 -14.94 -4.26 17.03
C PRO A 99 -15.72 -5.57 17.10
N SER A 100 -16.97 -5.50 17.56
CA SER A 100 -17.92 -6.62 17.49
C SER A 100 -18.96 -6.37 16.41
N PHE A 101 -19.19 -7.35 15.54
CA PHE A 101 -20.16 -7.26 14.45
C PHE A 101 -20.80 -8.60 14.15
N ARG A 102 -22.02 -8.56 13.59
CA ARG A 102 -22.76 -9.75 13.14
C ARG A 102 -22.67 -10.02 11.64
N LYS A 103 -22.46 -8.96 10.86
CA LYS A 103 -22.36 -9.02 9.40
C LYS A 103 -21.12 -8.24 8.97
N SER A 104 -20.28 -8.87 8.17
CA SER A 104 -19.05 -8.32 7.59
C SER A 104 -19.32 -7.21 6.58
N GLY A 105 -20.38 -7.34 5.78
CA GLY A 105 -20.67 -6.45 4.64
C GLY A 105 -20.68 -4.95 4.96
N VAL A 106 -21.03 -4.54 6.20
CA VAL A 106 -21.00 -3.12 6.58
C VAL A 106 -19.58 -2.55 6.63
N TYR A 107 -18.63 -3.32 7.15
CA TYR A 107 -17.22 -2.92 7.21
C TYR A 107 -16.55 -3.10 5.86
N CYS A 108 -16.87 -4.15 5.10
CA CYS A 108 -16.35 -4.30 3.74
C CYS A 108 -16.73 -3.11 2.84
N ALA A 109 -18.01 -2.71 2.86
CA ALA A 109 -18.48 -1.55 2.13
C ALA A 109 -17.80 -0.25 2.59
N ALA A 110 -17.59 -0.09 3.90
CA ALA A 110 -16.97 1.12 4.44
C ALA A 110 -15.48 1.21 4.06
N LEU A 111 -14.74 0.11 4.16
CA LEU A 111 -13.32 0.05 3.79
C LEU A 111 -13.14 0.25 2.28
N GLU A 112 -13.94 -0.42 1.45
CA GLU A 112 -13.89 -0.20 -0.01
C GLU A 112 -14.21 1.25 -0.38
N TYR A 113 -15.20 1.87 0.29
CA TYR A 113 -15.50 3.29 0.08
C TYR A 113 -14.31 4.19 0.42
N LEU A 114 -13.62 3.94 1.54
CA LEU A 114 -12.43 4.72 1.90
C LEU A 114 -11.31 4.58 0.88
N ILE A 115 -11.08 3.38 0.33
CA ILE A 115 -10.12 3.20 -0.76
C ILE A 115 -10.53 4.00 -1.99
N CYS A 116 -11.81 3.99 -2.36
CA CYS A 116 -12.30 4.80 -3.47
C CYS A 116 -12.04 6.28 -3.25
N GLU A 117 -12.32 6.82 -2.06
CA GLU A 117 -12.06 8.23 -1.74
C GLU A 117 -10.56 8.56 -1.78
N ILE A 118 -9.71 7.75 -1.12
CA ILE A 118 -8.25 7.97 -1.06
C ILE A 118 -7.62 7.93 -2.45
N GLN A 119 -8.06 6.99 -3.30
CA GLN A 119 -7.52 6.77 -4.63
C GLN A 119 -8.26 7.55 -5.72
N SER A 120 -9.25 8.37 -5.33
CA SER A 120 -10.13 9.12 -6.25
C SER A 120 -10.78 8.22 -7.33
N ILE A 121 -11.15 6.99 -6.96
CA ILE A 121 -11.88 6.05 -7.81
C ILE A 121 -13.37 6.43 -7.75
N PRO A 122 -14.04 6.59 -8.90
CA PRO A 122 -15.46 6.95 -8.91
C PRO A 122 -16.31 5.81 -8.35
N SER A 123 -16.86 6.03 -7.15
CA SER A 123 -17.82 5.15 -6.51
C SER A 123 -18.63 5.95 -5.49
N SER A 124 -19.89 5.60 -5.31
CA SER A 124 -20.78 6.24 -4.34
C SER A 124 -21.10 5.31 -3.16
N LYS A 125 -21.43 5.92 -2.01
CA LYS A 125 -21.98 5.18 -0.87
C LYS A 125 -23.26 4.41 -1.24
N ALA A 126 -24.04 4.88 -2.22
CA ALA A 126 -25.25 4.18 -2.66
C ALA A 126 -24.93 2.86 -3.37
N GLU A 127 -24.01 2.90 -4.33
CA GLU A 127 -23.57 1.72 -5.09
C GLU A 127 -22.93 0.67 -4.17
N LEU A 128 -22.06 1.09 -3.25
CA LEU A 128 -21.43 0.15 -2.33
C LEU A 128 -22.41 -0.39 -1.28
N ALA A 129 -23.37 0.41 -0.82
CA ALA A 129 -24.42 -0.08 0.06
C ALA A 129 -25.25 -1.19 -0.61
N GLU A 130 -25.58 -1.02 -1.89
CA GLU A 130 -26.27 -2.02 -2.69
C GLU A 130 -25.40 -3.29 -2.89
N LYS A 131 -24.14 -3.12 -3.34
CA LYS A 131 -23.18 -4.22 -3.56
C LYS A 131 -23.08 -5.14 -2.34
N TYR A 132 -23.00 -4.57 -1.15
CA TYR A 132 -22.82 -5.30 0.10
C TYR A 132 -24.14 -5.59 0.84
N SER A 133 -25.30 -5.28 0.25
CA SER A 133 -26.61 -5.50 0.86
C SER A 133 -26.75 -4.86 2.26
N VAL A 134 -26.29 -3.61 2.40
CA VAL A 134 -26.40 -2.80 3.62
C VAL A 134 -27.16 -1.50 3.34
N SER A 135 -27.61 -0.81 4.40
CA SER A 135 -28.23 0.50 4.21
C SER A 135 -27.18 1.60 4.08
N VAL A 136 -27.43 2.60 3.24
CA VAL A 136 -26.55 3.78 3.07
C VAL A 136 -26.32 4.50 4.40
N SER A 137 -27.32 4.54 5.28
CA SER A 137 -27.19 5.19 6.59
C SER A 137 -26.26 4.42 7.53
N THR A 138 -26.30 3.08 7.51
CA THR A 138 -25.37 2.25 8.29
C THR A 138 -23.95 2.36 7.74
N LEU A 139 -23.79 2.31 6.42
CA LEU A 139 -22.51 2.50 5.75
C LEU A 139 -21.90 3.85 6.10
N SER A 140 -22.66 4.95 5.97
CA SER A 140 -22.15 6.29 6.26
C SER A 140 -21.64 6.42 7.69
N LYS A 141 -22.35 5.86 8.68
CA LYS A 141 -21.89 5.88 10.08
C LYS A 141 -20.55 5.18 10.24
N LYS A 142 -20.37 4.04 9.58
CA LYS A 142 -19.13 3.26 9.65
C LYS A 142 -17.98 3.89 8.88
N CYS A 143 -18.26 4.55 7.75
CA CYS A 143 -17.27 5.39 7.07
C CYS A 143 -16.78 6.50 8.01
N THR A 144 -17.69 7.26 8.63
CA THR A 144 -17.30 8.33 9.57
C THR A 144 -16.47 7.78 10.73
N GLU A 145 -16.89 6.67 11.34
CA GLU A 145 -16.17 6.03 12.44
C GLU A 145 -14.74 5.61 12.06
N LEU A 146 -14.56 4.94 10.91
CA LEU A 146 -13.24 4.55 10.41
C LEU A 146 -12.40 5.78 10.06
N THR A 147 -12.97 6.77 9.38
CA THR A 147 -12.27 8.01 9.02
C THR A 147 -11.79 8.75 10.27
N SER A 148 -12.64 8.90 11.29
CA SER A 148 -12.25 9.52 12.56
C SER A 148 -11.10 8.77 13.21
N PHE A 149 -11.16 7.44 13.28
CA PHE A 149 -10.07 6.62 13.81
C PHE A 149 -8.73 6.88 13.09
N PHE A 150 -8.69 6.82 11.75
CA PHE A 150 -7.44 7.04 11.03
C PHE A 150 -6.95 8.49 11.08
N MET A 151 -7.84 9.47 11.14
CA MET A 151 -7.47 10.88 11.33
C MET A 151 -6.83 11.13 12.70
N GLU A 152 -7.38 10.52 13.75
CA GLU A 152 -6.84 10.60 15.11
C GLU A 152 -5.45 9.94 15.18
N GLN A 153 -5.29 8.73 14.63
CA GLN A 153 -3.99 8.06 14.56
C GLN A 153 -2.95 8.87 13.76
N TYR A 154 -3.35 9.48 12.64
CA TYR A 154 -2.45 10.35 11.87
C TYR A 154 -2.03 11.60 12.66
N ALA A 155 -2.96 12.23 13.38
CA ALA A 155 -2.67 13.41 14.20
C ALA A 155 -1.72 13.08 15.36
N GLU A 156 -1.90 11.92 16.01
CA GLU A 156 -0.99 11.44 17.07
C GLU A 156 0.43 11.22 16.52
N LEU A 157 0.56 10.53 15.38
CA LEU A 157 1.86 10.31 14.73
C LEU A 157 2.57 11.63 14.35
N GLN A 158 1.83 12.64 13.88
CA GLN A 158 2.39 13.95 13.59
C GLN A 158 2.84 14.69 14.85
N ALA A 159 2.12 14.55 15.96
CA ALA A 159 2.48 15.18 17.23
C ALA A 159 3.76 14.57 17.85
N GLU A 160 4.02 13.28 17.60
CA GLU A 160 5.22 12.58 18.07
C GLU A 160 6.48 12.88 17.22
N GLN A 161 6.32 13.46 16.01
CA GLN A 161 7.42 13.79 15.08
C GLN A 161 7.47 15.30 14.72
N PRO A 162 7.83 16.19 15.68
CA PRO A 162 7.69 17.64 15.51
C PRO A 162 8.59 18.27 14.43
N GLU A 163 9.64 17.60 13.94
CA GLU A 163 10.58 18.17 12.95
C GLU A 163 10.13 18.06 11.49
N ALA A 164 9.17 17.18 11.15
CA ALA A 164 8.71 17.01 9.76
C ALA A 164 7.56 17.95 9.35
N ALA A 165 6.78 18.44 10.32
CA ALA A 165 5.63 19.30 10.06
C ALA A 165 6.00 20.74 9.61
N ALA A 166 7.24 21.18 9.85
CA ALA A 166 7.72 22.50 9.46
C ALA A 166 8.21 22.58 7.98
N ALA A 167 8.34 21.45 7.28
CA ALA A 167 8.86 21.42 5.91
C ALA A 167 7.77 21.35 4.81
N GLY A 168 6.48 21.42 5.19
CA GLY A 168 5.36 21.12 4.30
C GLY A 168 4.73 22.30 3.54
N ASP A 169 5.04 23.55 3.89
CA ASP A 169 4.34 24.73 3.31
C ASP A 169 5.25 25.74 2.57
N ASP A 170 6.57 25.54 2.51
CA ASP A 170 7.50 26.52 1.90
C ASP A 170 7.99 26.16 0.48
N VAL A 171 7.52 25.07 -0.13
CA VAL A 171 8.00 24.67 -1.47
C VAL A 171 7.43 25.54 -2.60
N ASN A 172 6.45 26.41 -2.34
CA ASN A 172 5.83 27.22 -3.40
C ASN A 172 6.21 28.72 -3.40
N ALA A 173 7.02 29.20 -2.46
CA ALA A 173 7.42 30.62 -2.41
C ALA A 173 8.67 30.93 -3.25
N GLU A 174 9.65 30.02 -3.29
CA GLU A 174 10.90 30.25 -4.06
C GLU A 174 10.73 30.03 -5.57
N GLN A 175 9.76 29.22 -6.02
CA GLN A 175 9.54 28.97 -7.44
C GLN A 175 8.89 30.16 -8.17
N LEU A 176 8.06 30.94 -7.48
CA LEU A 176 7.43 32.15 -8.05
C LEU A 176 8.41 33.31 -8.25
N GLN A 177 9.46 33.43 -7.41
CA GLN A 177 10.45 34.50 -7.57
C GLN A 177 11.44 34.23 -8.74
N GLN A 178 11.66 32.96 -9.09
CA GLN A 178 12.55 32.62 -10.22
C GLN A 178 11.88 32.78 -11.59
N GLU A 179 10.54 32.71 -11.67
CA GLU A 179 9.83 32.94 -12.94
C GLU A 179 9.66 34.43 -13.31
N GLU A 180 9.68 35.35 -12.34
CA GLU A 180 9.63 36.80 -12.62
C GLU A 180 10.98 37.37 -13.12
N LEU A 181 12.11 36.76 -12.77
CA LEU A 181 13.45 37.21 -13.20
C LEU A 181 13.82 36.77 -14.63
N VAL A 182 13.08 35.85 -15.24
CA VAL A 182 13.31 35.38 -16.62
C VAL A 182 12.45 36.12 -17.65
N LYS A 183 11.50 36.95 -17.19
CA LYS A 183 10.59 37.73 -18.06
C LYS A 183 10.85 39.25 -18.06
N ALA A 184 11.91 39.71 -17.42
CA ALA A 184 12.36 41.11 -17.41
C ALA A 184 13.59 41.33 -18.30
#